data_AF-A0A9D6M2G6-F1
#
_entry.id   AF-A0A9D6M2G6-F1
#
_cell.length_a   1.000
_cell.length_b   1.000
_cell.length_c   1.000
_cell.angle_alpha   90.00
_cell.angle_beta   90.00
_cell.angle_gamma   90.00
#
_symmetry.space_group_name_H-M   'P 1'
#
loop_
_entity.id
_entity.type
_entity.pdbx_description
1 polymer ?
#
loop_
_entity_poly.entity_id
_entity_poly.type
_entity_poly.pdbx_seq_one_letter_code
_entity_poly.pdbx_strand_id
1 'polypeptide(L)'
;MLAKVISCAVVGLDGALVDVEVDIAFGQAGLTVVGLPDTSVQESRERVRAAIRNSNLTFPSTKRITVNLAPADLRKEGPAYDLPIAVAILLASEQLRADLSRVLIIGELSLDGLVRHTNGVLPMAALARAKGFSTLFVPAQDAPEAALVPDLNVYPIETLFALVA
;
A
#
# COMPACT_ATOMS: atom_id res chain seq x y z
N MET A 1 -0.37 -15.08 -10.28
CA MET A 1 0.97 -14.56 -9.92
C MET A 1 0.77 -13.77 -8.65
N LEU A 2 1.44 -14.17 -7.57
CA LEU A 2 1.18 -13.66 -6.23
C LEU A 2 2.31 -12.71 -5.81
N ALA A 3 1.94 -11.53 -5.33
CA ALA A 3 2.85 -10.62 -4.63
C ALA A 3 2.26 -10.23 -3.28
N LYS A 4 3.14 -9.85 -2.36
CA LYS A 4 2.79 -9.43 -1.00
C LYS A 4 3.55 -8.17 -0.63
N VAL A 5 2.84 -7.21 -0.05
CA VAL A 5 3.38 -5.97 0.52
C VAL A 5 2.83 -5.85 1.94
N ILE A 6 3.67 -5.41 2.88
CA ILE A 6 3.22 -5.13 4.25
C ILE A 6 2.84 -3.65 4.37
N SER A 7 1.67 -3.41 4.94
CA SER A 7 1.16 -2.10 5.31
C SER A 7 0.73 -2.10 6.77
N CYS A 8 0.07 -1.02 7.22
CA CYS A 8 -0.39 -0.88 8.58
C CYS A 8 -1.75 -0.17 8.61
N ALA A 9 -2.66 -0.67 9.44
CA ALA A 9 -3.86 0.02 9.86
C ALA A 9 -3.62 0.71 11.21
N VAL A 10 -4.54 1.61 11.58
CA VAL A 10 -4.60 2.20 12.92
C VAL A 10 -5.88 1.75 13.60
N VAL A 11 -5.76 1.22 14.81
CA VAL A 11 -6.85 0.77 15.66
C VAL A 11 -6.78 1.54 16.97
N GLY A 12 -7.59 2.59 17.09
CA GLY A 12 -7.49 3.52 18.21
C GLY A 12 -6.15 4.26 18.19
N LEU A 13 -5.27 3.95 19.13
CA LEU A 13 -3.92 4.52 19.23
C LEU A 13 -2.81 3.54 18.81
N ASP A 14 -3.17 2.31 18.45
CA ASP A 14 -2.22 1.26 18.11
C ASP A 14 -2.17 1.03 16.60
N GLY A 15 -0.99 0.64 16.10
CA GLY A 15 -0.87 0.11 14.75
C GLY A 15 -1.24 -1.38 14.70
N ALA A 16 -1.80 -1.83 13.58
CA ALA A 16 -1.97 -3.25 13.26
C ALA A 16 -1.41 -3.56 11.87
N LEU A 17 -0.56 -4.59 11.76
CA LEU A 17 0.01 -4.99 10.47
C LEU A 17 -1.10 -5.48 9.53
N VAL A 18 -1.00 -5.07 8.28
CA VAL A 18 -1.88 -5.51 7.20
C VAL A 18 -1.06 -6.10 6.07
N ASP A 19 -1.31 -7.36 5.76
CA ASP A 19 -0.79 -8.00 4.57
C ASP A 19 -1.65 -7.61 3.38
N VAL A 20 -1.03 -6.96 2.39
CA VAL A 20 -1.64 -6.64 1.10
C VAL A 20 -1.15 -7.66 0.08
N GLU A 21 -1.98 -8.64 -0.22
CA GLU A 21 -1.69 -9.71 -1.16
C GLU A 21 -2.43 -9.48 -2.46
N VAL A 22 -1.73 -9.60 -3.59
CA VAL A 22 -2.31 -9.46 -4.91
C VAL A 22 -2.03 -10.70 -5.73
N ASP A 23 -3.10 -11.36 -6.18
CA ASP A 23 -3.03 -12.41 -7.20
C ASP A 23 -3.54 -11.90 -8.55
N ILE A 24 -2.72 -12.07 -9.58
CA ILE A 24 -3.08 -11.81 -10.98
C ILE A 24 -3.22 -13.14 -11.72
N ALA A 25 -4.41 -13.41 -12.23
CA ALA A 25 -4.75 -14.65 -12.91
C ALA A 25 -5.45 -14.42 -14.25
N PHE A 26 -5.50 -15.46 -15.08
CA PHE A 26 -6.41 -15.51 -16.23
C PHE A 26 -7.86 -15.63 -15.75
N GLY A 27 -8.79 -15.02 -16.48
CA GLY A 27 -10.21 -15.02 -16.14
C GLY A 27 -10.90 -13.72 -16.56
N GLN A 28 -12.12 -13.52 -16.08
CA GLN A 28 -12.86 -12.29 -16.32
C GLN A 28 -12.10 -11.09 -15.77
N ALA A 29 -11.86 -10.10 -16.64
CA ALA A 29 -11.17 -8.87 -16.29
C ALA A 29 -11.89 -8.13 -15.16
N GLY A 30 -11.13 -7.71 -14.16
CA GLY A 30 -11.67 -7.01 -13.00
C GLY A 30 -10.71 -7.03 -11.82
N LEU A 31 -10.91 -6.08 -10.91
CA LEU A 31 -10.23 -6.05 -9.62
C LEU A 31 -11.28 -6.19 -8.51
N THR A 32 -11.00 -7.10 -7.59
CA THR A 32 -11.82 -7.34 -6.39
C THR A 32 -10.95 -7.18 -5.15
N VAL A 33 -11.45 -6.46 -4.15
CA VAL A 33 -10.81 -6.31 -2.83
C VAL A 33 -11.61 -7.11 -1.80
N VAL A 34 -10.93 -7.95 -1.03
CA VAL A 34 -11.50 -8.79 0.03
C VAL A 34 -10.76 -8.61 1.36
N GLY A 35 -11.37 -9.08 2.44
CA GLY A 35 -10.84 -8.96 3.81
C GLY A 35 -11.47 -7.82 4.60
N LEU A 36 -12.80 -7.69 4.61
CA LEU A 36 -13.54 -6.62 5.30
C LEU A 36 -13.08 -5.16 4.98
N PRO A 37 -12.96 -4.79 3.70
CA PRO A 37 -12.77 -3.39 3.31
C PRO A 37 -14.06 -2.57 3.52
N ASP A 38 -13.92 -1.31 3.91
CA ASP A 38 -15.00 -0.33 3.85
C ASP A 38 -15.25 0.17 2.41
N THR A 39 -16.20 1.10 2.25
CA THR A 39 -16.51 1.70 0.93
C THR A 39 -15.31 2.44 0.33
N SER A 40 -14.53 3.15 1.16
CA SER A 40 -13.37 3.91 0.69
C SER A 40 -12.30 2.98 0.10
N VAL A 41 -12.03 1.85 0.76
CA VAL A 41 -11.12 0.81 0.30
C VAL A 41 -11.64 0.10 -0.95
N GLN A 42 -12.96 -0.07 -1.10
CA GLN A 42 -13.53 -0.59 -2.35
C GLN A 42 -13.32 0.38 -3.52
N GLU A 43 -13.46 1.68 -3.28
CA GLU A 43 -13.20 2.73 -4.27
C GLU A 43 -11.72 2.86 -4.64
N SER A 44 -10.80 2.35 -3.80
CA SER A 44 -9.37 2.27 -4.10
C SER A 44 -9.10 1.62 -5.45
N ARG A 45 -9.97 0.73 -5.94
CA ARG A 45 -9.83 0.11 -7.26
C ARG A 45 -9.65 1.14 -8.38
N GLU A 46 -10.50 2.17 -8.41
CA GLU A 46 -10.44 3.18 -9.46
C GLU A 46 -9.26 4.09 -9.25
N ARG A 47 -8.94 4.43 -7.99
CA ARG A 47 -7.78 5.26 -7.63
C ARG A 47 -6.46 4.62 -8.02
N VAL A 48 -6.24 3.37 -7.62
CA VAL A 48 -5.05 2.59 -7.95
C VAL A 48 -4.90 2.39 -9.46
N ARG A 49 -5.99 2.06 -10.16
CA ARG A 49 -5.96 1.91 -11.62
C ARG A 49 -5.53 3.20 -12.31
N ALA A 50 -6.15 4.33 -11.93
CA ALA A 50 -5.83 5.63 -12.50
C ALA A 50 -4.39 6.04 -12.17
N ALA A 51 -3.98 5.91 -10.90
CA ALA A 51 -2.64 6.26 -10.44
C ALA A 51 -1.54 5.51 -11.21
N ILE A 52 -1.69 4.18 -11.38
CA ILE A 52 -0.74 3.37 -12.16
C ILE A 52 -0.65 3.89 -13.60
N ARG A 53 -1.80 4.08 -14.26
CA ARG A 53 -1.83 4.55 -15.66
C ARG A 53 -1.24 5.95 -15.83
N ASN A 54 -1.54 6.85 -14.90
CA ASN A 54 -1.08 8.24 -14.95
C ASN A 54 0.37 8.40 -14.44
N SER A 55 0.95 7.35 -13.87
CA SER A 55 2.37 7.27 -13.50
C SER A 55 3.24 6.64 -14.61
N ASN A 56 2.75 6.54 -15.85
CA ASN A 56 3.43 5.86 -16.96
C ASN A 56 3.73 4.36 -16.71
N LEU A 57 2.94 3.72 -15.85
CA LEU A 57 3.03 2.28 -15.55
C LEU A 57 1.84 1.55 -16.18
N THR A 58 1.96 0.23 -16.34
CA THR A 58 0.92 -0.57 -17.00
C THR A 58 -0.02 -1.22 -15.99
N PHE A 59 -1.30 -0.85 -16.01
CA PHE A 59 -2.31 -1.61 -15.26
C PHE A 59 -2.74 -2.85 -16.07
N PRO A 60 -2.74 -4.07 -15.50
CA PRO A 60 -3.08 -5.31 -16.21
C PRO A 60 -4.60 -5.47 -16.43
N SER A 61 -5.18 -4.57 -17.24
CA SER A 61 -6.63 -4.40 -17.44
C SER A 61 -7.35 -5.62 -17.99
N THR A 62 -6.65 -6.56 -18.64
CA THR A 62 -7.22 -7.77 -19.24
C THR A 62 -7.20 -8.98 -18.31
N LYS A 63 -6.67 -8.83 -17.09
CA LYS A 63 -6.51 -9.92 -16.12
C LYS A 63 -7.54 -9.81 -14.99
N ARG A 64 -7.77 -10.95 -14.33
CA ARG A 64 -8.48 -10.99 -13.05
C ARG A 64 -7.47 -10.68 -11.96
N ILE A 65 -7.75 -9.69 -11.13
CA ILE A 65 -6.91 -9.23 -10.03
C ILE A 65 -7.70 -9.40 -8.74
N THR A 66 -7.13 -10.10 -7.77
CA THR A 66 -7.69 -10.22 -6.42
C THR A 66 -6.73 -9.62 -5.43
N VAL A 67 -7.21 -8.63 -4.68
CA VAL A 67 -6.51 -7.98 -3.58
C VAL A 67 -7.08 -8.55 -2.28
N ASN A 68 -6.26 -9.21 -1.48
CA ASN A 68 -6.62 -9.69 -0.16
C ASN A 68 -5.92 -8.82 0.91
N LEU A 69 -6.70 -8.31 1.85
CA LEU A 69 -6.22 -7.52 2.98
C LEU A 69 -6.36 -8.35 4.27
N ALA A 70 -5.27 -8.91 4.76
CA ALA A 70 -5.25 -9.72 5.98
C ALA A 70 -4.65 -8.94 7.17
N PRO A 71 -5.11 -9.19 8.42
CA PRO A 71 -6.02 -10.25 8.82
C PRO A 71 -7.49 -9.89 8.57
N ALA A 72 -8.34 -10.88 8.28
CA ALA A 72 -9.69 -10.66 7.78
C ALA A 72 -10.71 -10.21 8.86
N ASP A 73 -10.36 -10.29 10.13
CA ASP A 73 -11.16 -9.86 11.29
C ASP A 73 -10.96 -8.37 11.63
N LEU A 74 -9.85 -7.79 11.18
CA LEU A 74 -9.59 -6.36 11.26
C LEU A 74 -10.34 -5.61 10.16
N ARG A 75 -11.12 -4.57 10.48
CA ARG A 75 -11.70 -3.68 9.46
C ARG A 75 -10.62 -2.83 8.81
N LYS A 76 -10.60 -2.78 7.47
CA LYS A 76 -9.72 -1.87 6.73
C LYS A 76 -10.53 -0.66 6.29
N GLU A 77 -10.20 0.48 6.88
CA GLU A 77 -10.91 1.74 6.68
C GLU A 77 -10.01 2.77 5.99
N GLY A 78 -10.60 3.55 5.10
CA GLY A 78 -9.95 4.67 4.42
C GLY A 78 -8.95 4.29 3.31
N PRO A 79 -8.34 5.30 2.65
CA PRO A 79 -7.55 5.11 1.43
C PRO A 79 -6.09 4.70 1.66
N ALA A 80 -5.67 4.46 2.91
CA ALA A 80 -4.28 4.24 3.31
C ALA A 80 -3.59 3.05 2.59
N TYR A 81 -4.40 2.17 1.99
CA TYR A 81 -3.95 0.98 1.29
C TYR A 81 -3.76 1.19 -0.22
N ASP A 82 -4.08 2.37 -0.76
CA ASP A 82 -3.98 2.63 -2.20
C ASP A 82 -2.54 2.40 -2.70
N LEU A 83 -1.55 3.01 -2.04
CA LEU A 83 -0.14 2.85 -2.40
C LEU A 83 0.35 1.40 -2.29
N PRO A 84 0.20 0.68 -1.16
CA PRO A 84 0.66 -0.70 -1.06
C PRO A 84 -0.08 -1.64 -2.03
N ILE A 85 -1.36 -1.40 -2.34
CA ILE A 85 -2.08 -2.16 -3.38
C ILE A 85 -1.45 -1.92 -4.76
N ALA A 86 -1.14 -0.67 -5.10
CA ALA A 86 -0.48 -0.34 -6.37
C ALA A 86 0.88 -1.03 -6.49
N VAL A 87 1.71 -0.96 -5.45
CA VAL A 87 3.02 -1.62 -5.40
C VAL A 87 2.87 -3.14 -5.54
N ALA A 88 1.91 -3.76 -4.85
CA ALA A 88 1.66 -5.19 -4.95
C ALA A 88 1.21 -5.61 -6.37
N ILE A 89 0.41 -4.81 -7.06
CA ILE A 89 0.04 -5.04 -8.46
C ILE A 89 1.28 -4.97 -9.37
N LEU A 90 2.16 -3.98 -9.17
CA LEU A 90 3.38 -3.82 -9.97
C LEU A 90 4.36 -4.98 -9.76
N LEU A 91 4.50 -5.47 -8.53
CA LEU A 91 5.26 -6.68 -8.21
C LEU A 91 4.64 -7.93 -8.87
N ALA A 92 3.33 -8.14 -8.70
CA ALA A 92 2.63 -9.31 -9.25
C ALA A 92 2.59 -9.32 -10.80
N SER A 93 2.74 -8.16 -11.43
CA SER A 93 2.85 -8.00 -12.88
C SER A 93 4.29 -7.91 -13.39
N GLU A 94 5.28 -8.14 -12.52
CA GLU A 94 6.72 -8.10 -12.80
C GLU A 94 7.27 -6.77 -13.34
N GLN A 95 6.52 -5.68 -13.16
CA GLN A 95 7.00 -4.32 -13.49
C GLN A 95 7.96 -3.77 -12.45
N LEU A 96 7.93 -4.32 -11.24
CA LEU A 96 8.83 -4.00 -10.14
C LEU A 96 9.47 -5.28 -9.61
N ARG A 97 10.76 -5.22 -9.26
CA ARG A 97 11.47 -6.29 -8.54
C ARG A 97 12.21 -5.66 -7.37
N ALA A 98 11.76 -5.95 -6.15
CA ALA A 98 12.34 -5.44 -4.91
C ALA A 98 12.19 -6.47 -3.79
N ASP A 99 13.14 -6.49 -2.84
CA ASP A 99 13.00 -7.22 -1.59
C ASP A 99 12.29 -6.32 -0.56
N LEU A 100 11.07 -6.69 -0.18
CA LEU A 100 10.24 -5.96 0.78
C LEU A 100 10.15 -6.68 2.14
N SER A 101 11.01 -7.65 2.42
CA SER A 101 10.95 -8.49 3.63
C SER A 101 11.00 -7.71 4.94
N ARG A 102 11.66 -6.55 4.98
CA ARG A 102 11.79 -5.67 6.16
C ARG A 102 11.28 -4.25 5.90
N VAL A 103 10.35 -4.13 4.95
CA VAL A 103 9.77 -2.87 4.50
C VAL A 103 8.29 -2.80 4.87
N LEU A 104 7.86 -1.64 5.37
CA LEU A 104 6.44 -1.31 5.51
C LEU A 104 6.11 -0.11 4.61
N ILE A 105 4.99 -0.17 3.90
CA ILE A 105 4.55 0.87 2.95
C ILE A 105 3.17 1.36 3.35
N ILE A 106 3.04 2.68 3.50
CA ILE A 106 1.78 3.36 3.78
C ILE A 106 1.63 4.56 2.85
N GLY A 107 0.40 4.84 2.43
CA GLY A 107 0.12 6.01 1.62
C GLY A 107 -1.19 5.89 0.84
N GLU A 108 -1.86 7.03 0.73
CA GLU A 108 -3.02 7.17 -0.14
C GLU A 108 -2.55 7.59 -1.54
N LEU A 109 -3.30 7.23 -2.60
CA LEU A 109 -3.03 7.68 -3.95
C LEU A 109 -4.13 8.59 -4.47
N SER A 110 -3.74 9.70 -5.08
CA SER A 110 -4.62 10.41 -6.01
C SER A 110 -4.63 9.72 -7.38
N LEU A 111 -5.61 10.10 -8.20
CA LEU A 111 -5.77 9.59 -9.56
C LEU A 111 -4.57 9.84 -10.48
N ASP A 112 -3.79 10.89 -10.23
CA ASP A 112 -2.59 11.26 -11.00
C ASP A 112 -1.30 10.63 -10.46
N GLY A 113 -1.37 9.83 -9.40
CA GLY A 113 -0.23 9.11 -8.84
C GLY A 113 0.54 9.86 -7.75
N LEU A 114 0.07 11.04 -7.29
CA LEU A 114 0.63 11.66 -6.08
C LEU A 114 0.30 10.81 -4.86
N VAL A 115 1.26 10.73 -3.95
CA VAL A 115 1.09 10.06 -2.65
C VAL A 115 0.63 11.09 -1.63
N ARG A 116 -0.54 10.84 -1.01
CA ARG A 116 -1.20 11.75 -0.06
C ARG A 116 -1.13 11.24 1.36
N HIS A 117 -1.41 12.15 2.28
CA HIS A 117 -1.36 11.99 3.73
C HIS A 117 -2.10 10.73 4.15
N THR A 118 -1.57 10.02 5.14
CA THR A 118 -2.27 8.94 5.82
C THR A 118 -2.38 9.25 7.30
N ASN A 119 -3.58 9.08 7.85
CA ASN A 119 -3.82 9.28 9.27
C ASN A 119 -3.06 8.25 10.12
N GLY A 120 -2.44 8.72 11.21
CA GLY A 120 -1.82 7.86 12.22
C GLY A 120 -0.46 7.29 11.78
N VAL A 121 0.33 8.05 11.04
CA VAL A 121 1.70 7.67 10.65
C VAL A 121 2.60 7.34 11.86
N LEU A 122 2.46 8.06 12.98
CA LEU A 122 3.27 7.85 14.18
C LEU A 122 3.06 6.47 14.84
N PRO A 123 1.83 6.03 15.18
CA PRO A 123 1.61 4.68 15.71
C PRO A 123 1.99 3.58 14.71
N MET A 124 1.83 3.81 13.40
CA MET A 124 2.30 2.88 12.36
C MET A 124 3.84 2.74 12.38
N ALA A 125 4.57 3.86 12.48
CA ALA A 125 6.03 3.86 12.59
C ALA A 125 6.51 3.19 13.88
N ALA A 126 5.83 3.45 15.01
CA ALA A 126 6.13 2.82 16.28
C ALA A 126 5.95 1.29 16.22
N LEU A 127 4.88 0.82 15.58
CA LEU A 127 4.67 -0.60 15.34
C LEU A 127 5.74 -1.19 14.42
N ALA A 128 6.08 -0.51 13.33
CA ALA A 128 7.11 -0.94 12.38
C ALA A 128 8.44 -1.22 13.10
N ARG A 129 8.89 -0.27 13.94
CA ARG A 129 10.07 -0.46 14.80
C ARG A 129 9.89 -1.64 15.75
N ALA A 130 8.78 -1.71 16.48
CA ALA A 130 8.52 -2.77 17.46
C ALA A 130 8.48 -4.18 16.84
N LYS A 131 8.09 -4.29 15.58
CA LYS A 131 8.05 -5.54 14.81
C LYS A 131 9.35 -5.82 14.04
N GLY A 132 10.36 -4.96 14.16
CA GLY A 132 11.68 -5.16 13.58
C GLY A 132 11.79 -4.83 12.09
N PHE A 133 10.84 -4.05 11.54
CA PHE A 133 11.01 -3.45 10.21
C PHE A 133 12.15 -2.43 10.26
N SER A 134 13.00 -2.43 9.24
CA SER A 134 14.13 -1.48 9.15
C SER A 134 13.77 -0.24 8.35
N THR A 135 12.71 -0.33 7.54
CA THR A 135 12.40 0.64 6.51
C THR A 135 10.90 0.92 6.46
N LEU A 136 10.54 2.19 6.43
CA LEU A 136 9.17 2.66 6.31
C LEU A 136 9.07 3.67 5.16
N PHE A 137 8.25 3.36 4.16
CA PHE A 137 7.87 4.30 3.10
C PHE A 137 6.57 4.98 3.46
N VAL A 138 6.57 6.30 3.44
CA VAL A 138 5.43 7.13 3.83
C VAL A 138 5.20 8.27 2.84
N PRO A 139 4.01 8.89 2.82
CA PRO A 139 3.80 10.14 2.08
C PRO A 139 4.84 11.19 2.50
N ALA A 140 5.37 11.95 1.55
CA ALA A 140 6.46 12.89 1.83
C ALA A 140 6.14 13.89 2.96
N GLN A 141 4.89 14.32 3.06
CA GLN A 141 4.44 15.23 4.13
C GLN A 141 4.37 14.57 5.53
N ASP A 142 4.33 13.24 5.60
CA ASP A 142 4.21 12.47 6.84
C ASP A 142 5.59 12.02 7.36
N ALA A 143 6.62 12.11 6.51
CA ALA A 143 7.98 11.69 6.83
C ALA A 143 8.56 12.37 8.08
N PRO A 144 8.39 13.69 8.32
CA PRO A 144 8.89 14.32 9.53
C PRO A 144 8.29 13.72 10.82
N GLU A 145 7.01 13.35 10.79
CA GLU A 145 6.32 12.75 11.94
C GLU A 145 6.76 11.30 12.14
N ALA A 146 6.83 10.50 11.08
CA ALA A 146 7.34 9.13 11.14
C ALA A 146 8.78 9.06 11.66
N ALA A 147 9.62 10.04 11.29
CA ALA A 147 11.02 10.11 11.68
C ALA A 147 11.24 10.43 13.16
N LEU A 148 10.18 10.76 13.92
CA LEU A 148 10.26 10.86 15.39
C LEU A 148 10.51 9.50 16.05
N VAL A 149 10.25 8.39 15.34
CA VAL A 149 10.53 7.04 15.81
C VAL A 149 12.00 6.69 15.50
N PRO A 150 12.86 6.48 16.52
CA PRO A 150 14.26 6.15 16.29
C PRO A 150 14.43 4.76 15.68
N ASP A 151 15.60 4.51 15.11
CA ASP A 151 16.03 3.22 14.55
C ASP A 151 15.15 2.68 13.41
N LEU A 152 14.48 3.58 12.69
CA LEU A 152 13.66 3.30 11.52
C LEU A 152 14.09 4.20 10.35
N ASN A 153 14.43 3.61 9.20
CA ASN A 153 14.73 4.37 8.00
C ASN A 153 13.42 4.83 7.35
N VAL A 154 13.11 6.11 7.46
CA VAL A 154 11.90 6.70 6.89
C VAL A 154 12.22 7.29 5.51
N TYR A 155 11.51 6.82 4.48
CA TYR A 155 11.66 7.30 3.11
C TYR A 155 10.40 8.05 2.66
N PRO A 156 10.53 9.36 2.36
CA PRO A 156 9.41 10.15 1.85
C PRO A 156 9.10 9.80 0.39
N ILE A 157 7.82 9.58 0.09
CA ILE A 157 7.33 9.32 -1.27
C ILE A 157 6.39 10.44 -1.71
N GLU A 158 6.73 11.07 -2.83
CA GLU A 158 5.90 12.13 -3.44
C GLU A 158 4.93 11.57 -4.49
N THR A 159 5.38 10.60 -5.28
CA THR A 159 4.60 9.99 -6.36
C THR A 159 4.85 8.49 -6.44
N LEU A 160 3.85 7.76 -6.94
CA LEU A 160 3.97 6.34 -7.26
C LEU A 160 5.12 6.08 -8.24
N PHE A 161 5.30 6.94 -9.25
CA PHE A 161 6.40 6.82 -10.20
C PHE A 161 7.76 6.92 -9.50
N ALA A 162 7.97 7.91 -8.64
CA ALA A 162 9.24 8.09 -7.93
C ALA A 162 9.58 6.93 -6.99
N LEU A 163 8.58 6.23 -6.44
CA LEU A 163 8.79 5.04 -5.62
C LEU A 163 9.35 3.84 -6.40
N VAL A 164 9.00 3.71 -7.69
CA VAL A 164 9.26 2.50 -8.48
C VAL A 164 10.26 2.71 -9.62
N ALA A 165 10.76 3.93 -9.80
CA ALA A 165 11.71 4.32 -10.84
C ALA A 165 13.17 3.96 -10.50
#